data_AF-A0AAN5C249-F1
#
_entry.id   AF-A0AAN5C249-F1
#
_cell.length_a   1.000
_cell.length_b   1.000
_cell.length_c   1.000
_cell.angle_alpha   90.00
_cell.angle_beta   90.00
_cell.angle_gamma   90.00
#
_symmetry.space_group_name_H-M   'P 1'
#
loop_
_entity.id
_entity.type
_entity.pdbx_description
1 polymer ?
#
loop_
_entity_poly.entity_id
_entity_poly.type
_entity_poly.pdbx_seq_one_letter_code
_entity_poly.pdbx_strand_id
1 'polypeptide(L)'
;MPHNTNITDVGLPYGGYPKVVSAGWNDNYLPIWMQEAGYDTYYVGKLWNSHTEENYNNPYAKGFNGSDFLLDPWTYRYYNAKMTRNGETPVSYAGQYSTDVIKNKSLGFLDEALANPDRPWMLTIAPNAPHSNGSQDAVTGATWFGEPEYAPRHAQLFKDYKIPRDESFNKIIDGAVGWVADLPTLTEEEINYIDEFQRCRLRALQAVDEMIGELFEKLDKAGVLNNTYIFFSTDNGYHIGQHAMQPGKNCGYGEFVRS
;
A
#
# COMPACT_ATOMS: atom_id res chain seq x y z
N MET A 1 -17.86 -11.24 2.84
CA MET A 1 -17.48 -11.09 4.26
C MET A 1 -16.39 -12.12 4.58
N PRO A 2 -15.21 -11.70 5.02
CA PRO A 2 -14.15 -12.60 5.48
C PRO A 2 -14.58 -13.25 6.80
N HIS A 3 -15.25 -14.40 6.71
CA HIS A 3 -15.82 -15.10 7.86
C HIS A 3 -14.77 -15.94 8.61
N ASN A 4 -13.66 -16.29 7.96
CA ASN A 4 -12.63 -17.15 8.55
C ASN A 4 -11.53 -16.37 9.28
N THR A 5 -11.32 -15.10 8.97
CA THR A 5 -10.27 -14.29 9.62
C THR A 5 -10.77 -13.52 10.85
N ASN A 6 -12.09 -13.32 10.98
CA ASN A 6 -12.70 -12.46 12.01
C ASN A 6 -12.16 -11.02 12.02
N ILE A 7 -11.62 -10.55 10.89
CA ILE A 7 -11.23 -9.16 10.63
C ILE A 7 -12.30 -8.59 9.70
N THR A 8 -13.21 -7.79 10.24
CA THR A 8 -14.41 -7.34 9.53
C THR A 8 -14.44 -5.85 9.23
N ASP A 9 -13.43 -5.11 9.69
CA ASP A 9 -13.27 -3.67 9.45
C ASP A 9 -11.80 -3.34 9.16
N VAL A 10 -11.54 -2.14 8.64
CA VAL A 10 -10.19 -1.57 8.54
C VAL A 10 -9.73 -0.93 9.84
N GLY A 11 -10.66 -0.46 10.67
CA GLY A 11 -10.42 0.25 11.93
C GLY A 11 -10.69 -0.58 13.18
N LEU A 12 -10.23 -0.07 14.32
CA LEU A 12 -10.45 -0.68 15.63
C LEU A 12 -11.93 -0.59 16.04
N PRO A 13 -12.44 -1.55 16.84
CA PRO A 13 -11.76 -2.73 17.37
C PRO A 13 -11.83 -3.96 16.45
N TYR A 14 -12.47 -3.85 15.28
CA TYR A 14 -12.79 -4.99 14.41
C TYR A 14 -11.77 -5.22 13.28
N GLY A 15 -10.73 -4.39 13.24
CA GLY A 15 -9.70 -4.33 12.20
C GLY A 15 -8.33 -3.92 12.74
N GLY A 16 -7.36 -3.89 11.84
CA GLY A 16 -6.00 -3.43 12.11
C GLY A 16 -5.13 -4.39 12.94
N TYR A 17 -3.89 -3.98 13.19
CA TYR A 17 -2.86 -4.80 13.82
C TYR A 17 -3.26 -5.35 15.21
N PRO A 18 -3.87 -4.55 16.12
CA PRO A 18 -4.36 -5.10 17.40
C PRO A 18 -5.39 -6.22 17.24
N LYS A 19 -6.23 -6.16 16.19
CA LYS A 19 -7.19 -7.24 15.91
C LYS A 19 -6.49 -8.47 15.33
N VAL A 20 -5.51 -8.29 14.45
CA VAL A 20 -4.66 -9.39 13.92
C VAL A 20 -3.99 -10.15 15.08
N VAL A 21 -3.41 -9.41 16.04
CA VAL A 21 -2.77 -9.99 17.23
C VAL A 21 -3.80 -10.71 18.12
N SER A 22 -4.88 -10.03 18.51
CA SER A 22 -5.87 -10.61 19.43
C SER A 22 -6.65 -11.78 18.83
N ALA A 23 -6.73 -11.89 17.51
CA ALA A 23 -7.31 -13.04 16.81
C ALA A 23 -6.32 -14.20 16.60
N GLY A 24 -5.05 -14.06 17.04
CA GLY A 24 -4.03 -15.11 16.93
C GLY A 24 -3.34 -15.21 15.56
N TRP A 25 -3.61 -14.28 14.65
CA TRP A 25 -3.00 -14.31 13.31
C TRP A 25 -1.52 -13.93 13.33
N ASN A 26 -1.05 -13.18 14.32
CA ASN A 26 0.38 -12.90 14.50
C ASN A 26 1.20 -14.16 14.90
N ASP A 27 0.54 -15.30 15.16
CA ASP A 27 1.18 -16.59 15.43
C ASP A 27 1.02 -17.59 14.28
N ASN A 28 0.22 -17.27 13.26
CA ASN A 28 -0.15 -18.22 12.22
C ASN A 28 -0.44 -17.52 10.88
N TYR A 29 0.61 -17.14 10.17
CA TYR A 29 0.51 -16.46 8.88
C TYR A 29 1.78 -16.66 8.05
N LEU A 30 1.69 -16.31 6.76
CA LEU A 30 2.66 -16.67 5.72
C LEU A 30 4.15 -16.50 6.10
N PRO A 31 4.60 -15.36 6.68
CA PRO A 31 6.02 -15.18 7.00
C PRO A 31 6.55 -16.23 8.00
N ILE A 32 5.72 -16.66 8.97
CA ILE A 32 6.07 -17.72 9.91
C ILE A 32 6.21 -19.05 9.17
N TRP A 33 5.23 -19.41 8.34
CA TRP A 33 5.26 -20.67 7.58
C TRP A 33 6.47 -20.76 6.65
N MET A 34 6.88 -19.64 6.07
CA MET A 34 8.07 -19.57 5.21
C MET A 34 9.36 -19.74 6.02
N GLN A 35 9.45 -19.13 7.21
CA GLN A 35 10.59 -19.38 8.11
C GLN A 35 10.68 -20.84 8.55
N GLU A 36 9.54 -21.45 8.90
CA GLU A 36 9.46 -22.88 9.24
C GLU A 36 9.90 -23.79 8.09
N ALA A 37 9.62 -23.38 6.84
CA ALA A 37 10.11 -24.04 5.63
C ALA A 37 11.59 -23.78 5.31
N GLY A 38 12.29 -22.98 6.13
CA GLY A 38 13.72 -22.71 6.01
C GLY A 38 14.08 -21.46 5.22
N TYR A 39 13.11 -20.60 4.88
CA TYR A 39 13.37 -19.33 4.19
C TYR A 39 13.83 -18.25 5.16
N ASP A 40 14.71 -17.37 4.70
CA ASP A 40 14.91 -16.07 5.33
C ASP A 40 13.84 -15.09 4.83
N THR A 41 13.15 -14.42 5.75
CA THR A 41 11.96 -13.63 5.45
C THR A 41 12.19 -12.15 5.73
N TYR A 42 11.92 -11.33 4.72
CA TYR A 42 12.13 -9.89 4.72
C TYR A 42 10.86 -9.14 4.32
N TYR A 43 10.63 -7.97 4.93
CA TYR A 43 9.46 -7.15 4.63
C TYR A 43 9.80 -5.66 4.60
N VAL A 44 9.32 -4.93 3.59
CA VAL A 44 9.44 -3.47 3.53
C VAL A 44 8.10 -2.84 3.18
N GLY A 45 7.71 -1.82 3.94
CA GLY A 45 6.52 -1.01 3.65
C GLY A 45 5.37 -1.28 4.60
N LYS A 46 4.14 -1.12 4.12
CA LYS A 46 2.93 -1.20 4.96
C LYS A 46 2.59 -2.65 5.25
N LEU A 47 2.49 -3.01 6.54
CA LEU A 47 2.11 -4.36 6.97
C LEU A 47 0.61 -4.49 7.24
N TRP A 48 0.08 -3.71 8.19
CA TRP A 48 -1.32 -3.74 8.60
C TRP A 48 -1.84 -2.32 8.84
N ASN A 49 -3.15 -2.10 8.71
CA ASN A 49 -3.77 -0.88 9.23
C ASN A 49 -3.59 -0.81 10.76
N SER A 50 -3.48 0.39 11.33
CA SER A 50 -3.31 0.59 12.77
C SER A 50 -2.08 -0.10 13.38
N HIS A 51 -1.05 -0.36 12.56
CA HIS A 51 0.30 -0.66 13.04
C HIS A 51 1.02 0.69 13.21
N THR A 52 1.14 1.13 14.45
CA THR A 52 1.45 2.54 14.79
C THR A 52 2.81 2.67 15.46
N GLU A 53 3.32 3.90 15.53
CA GLU A 53 4.52 4.22 16.32
C GLU A 53 4.38 3.96 17.83
N GLU A 54 3.18 3.70 18.31
CA GLU A 54 2.91 3.40 19.72
C GLU A 54 2.79 1.89 20.00
N ASN A 55 2.42 1.08 18.99
CA ASN A 55 2.14 -0.35 19.18
C ASN A 55 3.05 -1.29 18.37
N TYR A 56 3.97 -0.76 17.55
CA TYR A 56 4.83 -1.53 16.65
C TYR A 56 5.66 -2.64 17.32
N ASN A 57 5.91 -2.51 18.63
CA ASN A 57 6.70 -3.44 19.42
C ASN A 57 5.90 -4.20 20.49
N ASN A 58 4.56 -4.07 20.51
CA ASN A 58 3.73 -4.68 21.55
C ASN A 58 2.48 -5.39 21.00
N PRO A 59 2.60 -6.68 20.62
CA PRO A 59 3.86 -7.41 20.41
C PRO A 59 4.51 -7.01 19.07
N TYR A 60 5.75 -7.44 18.84
CA TYR A 60 6.34 -7.41 17.51
C TYR A 60 5.58 -8.31 16.52
N ALA A 61 5.55 -7.88 15.26
CA ALA A 61 5.11 -8.74 14.17
C ALA A 61 6.13 -9.88 13.99
N LYS A 62 5.66 -11.13 14.03
CA LYS A 62 6.53 -12.33 14.02
C LYS A 62 6.85 -12.79 12.59
N GLY A 63 7.84 -13.67 12.43
CA GLY A 63 8.07 -14.30 11.13
C GLY A 63 8.97 -13.52 10.17
N PHE A 64 9.85 -12.64 10.68
CA PHE A 64 10.77 -11.83 9.87
C PHE A 64 12.20 -11.92 10.39
N ASN A 65 13.15 -12.29 9.52
CA ASN A 65 14.59 -12.15 9.76
C ASN A 65 14.98 -10.66 9.70
N GLY A 66 14.29 -9.89 8.85
CA GLY A 66 14.44 -8.44 8.77
C GLY A 66 13.16 -7.75 8.34
N SER A 67 12.87 -6.59 8.89
CA SER A 67 11.73 -5.78 8.50
C SER A 67 11.99 -4.28 8.54
N ASP A 68 11.34 -3.56 7.64
CA ASP A 68 11.22 -2.12 7.65
C ASP A 68 9.75 -1.75 7.46
N PHE A 69 9.00 -1.60 8.55
CA PHE A 69 7.56 -1.35 8.50
C PHE A 69 7.25 0.14 8.45
N LEU A 70 6.35 0.55 7.54
CA LEU A 70 5.66 1.85 7.61
C LEU A 70 4.69 1.85 8.79
N LEU A 71 4.66 2.96 9.54
CA LEU A 71 3.85 3.09 10.74
C LEU A 71 2.86 4.24 10.67
N ASP A 72 1.64 3.98 11.12
CA ASP A 72 0.60 4.98 11.31
C ASP A 72 0.98 5.94 12.46
N PRO A 73 0.57 7.23 12.39
CA PRO A 73 -0.26 7.86 11.35
C PRO A 73 0.52 8.36 10.11
N TRP A 74 1.77 7.93 9.93
CA TRP A 74 2.70 8.45 8.91
C TRP A 74 2.71 7.64 7.61
N THR A 75 2.08 6.46 7.59
CA THR A 75 2.05 5.50 6.47
C THR A 75 1.70 6.11 5.12
N TYR A 76 0.76 7.05 5.07
CA TYR A 76 0.30 7.64 3.82
C TYR A 76 0.96 8.99 3.50
N ARG A 77 1.88 9.47 4.33
CA ARG A 77 2.59 10.74 4.11
C ARG A 77 3.81 10.52 3.22
N TYR A 78 3.66 10.83 1.94
CA TYR A 78 4.67 10.52 0.92
C TYR A 78 6.02 11.19 1.15
N TYR A 79 6.08 12.35 1.79
CA TYR A 79 7.35 13.05 2.11
C TYR A 79 7.64 13.13 3.61
N ASN A 80 6.95 12.35 4.44
CA ASN A 80 7.19 12.33 5.88
C ASN A 80 6.80 10.98 6.49
N ALA A 81 7.16 9.90 5.82
CA ALA A 81 6.95 8.55 6.32
C ALA A 81 7.78 8.33 7.59
N LYS A 82 7.24 7.55 8.54
CA LYS A 82 8.01 6.96 9.63
C LYS A 82 8.07 5.45 9.45
N MET A 83 9.24 4.88 9.68
CA MET A 83 9.46 3.44 9.59
C MET A 83 10.25 2.91 10.79
N THR A 84 9.97 1.67 11.19
CA THR A 84 10.76 0.93 12.18
C THR A 84 11.57 -0.17 11.50
N ARG A 85 12.87 -0.23 11.77
CA ARG A 85 13.77 -1.29 11.32
C ARG A 85 13.84 -2.37 12.40
N ASN A 86 13.43 -3.60 12.11
CA ASN A 86 13.54 -4.75 13.01
C ASN A 86 12.94 -4.51 14.42
N GLY A 87 11.93 -3.65 14.54
CA GLY A 87 11.34 -3.31 15.84
C GLY A 87 12.13 -2.29 16.67
N GLU A 88 13.14 -1.63 16.08
CA GLU A 88 13.84 -0.51 16.71
C GLU A 88 13.00 0.76 16.71
N THR A 89 13.48 1.77 17.43
CA THR A 89 12.82 3.09 17.52
C THR A 89 12.50 3.64 16.12
N PRO A 90 11.23 4.03 15.84
CA PRO A 90 10.84 4.54 14.53
C PRO A 90 11.63 5.78 14.11
N VAL A 91 12.07 5.79 12.85
CA VAL A 91 12.82 6.89 12.23
C VAL A 91 11.92 7.65 11.26
N SER A 92 11.98 8.99 11.31
CA SER A 92 11.31 9.87 10.34
C SER A 92 12.17 10.09 9.11
N TYR A 93 11.53 10.01 7.95
CA TYR A 93 12.10 10.30 6.64
C TYR A 93 11.53 11.60 6.07
N ALA A 94 11.35 12.62 6.92
CA ALA A 94 10.87 13.93 6.50
C ALA A 94 11.72 14.51 5.35
N GLY A 95 11.04 14.99 4.30
CA GLY A 95 11.64 15.51 3.09
C GLY A 95 12.08 14.46 2.07
N GLN A 96 12.01 13.16 2.39
CA GLN A 96 12.34 12.07 1.47
C GLN A 96 11.08 11.41 0.95
N TYR A 97 11.07 11.12 -0.36
CA TYR A 97 9.94 10.46 -1.01
C TYR A 97 9.87 8.98 -0.57
N SER A 98 8.76 8.60 0.05
CA SER A 98 8.53 7.30 0.70
C SER A 98 8.76 6.10 -0.21
N THR A 99 8.34 6.17 -1.48
CA THR A 99 8.58 5.07 -2.43
C THR A 99 10.07 4.86 -2.71
N ASP A 100 10.87 5.94 -2.75
CA ASP A 100 12.33 5.84 -2.92
C ASP A 100 12.99 5.27 -1.67
N VAL A 101 12.50 5.63 -0.47
CA VAL A 101 12.95 5.05 0.80
C VAL A 101 12.66 3.54 0.84
N ILE A 102 11.45 3.14 0.46
CA ILE A 102 11.02 1.73 0.39
C ILE A 102 11.86 0.96 -0.63
N LYS A 103 12.11 1.54 -1.82
CA LYS A 103 13.00 0.95 -2.82
C LYS A 103 14.38 0.68 -2.26
N ASN A 104 15.03 1.69 -1.68
CA ASN A 104 16.39 1.56 -1.17
C ASN A 104 16.49 0.52 -0.05
N LYS A 105 15.51 0.49 0.87
CA LYS A 105 15.42 -0.53 1.93
C LYS A 105 15.22 -1.94 1.36
N SER A 106 14.39 -2.07 0.32
CA SER A 106 14.13 -3.35 -0.34
C SER A 106 15.36 -3.89 -1.04
N LEU A 107 16.10 -3.03 -1.75
CA LEU A 107 17.37 -3.40 -2.36
C LEU A 107 18.42 -3.80 -1.31
N GLY A 108 18.43 -3.11 -0.16
CA GLY A 108 19.31 -3.47 0.97
C GLY A 108 18.99 -4.84 1.56
N PHE A 109 17.71 -5.17 1.77
CA PHE A 109 17.33 -6.52 2.22
C PHE A 109 17.59 -7.59 1.17
N LEU A 110 17.46 -7.26 -0.11
CA LEU A 110 17.86 -8.18 -1.18
C LEU A 110 19.38 -8.43 -1.12
N ASP A 111 20.19 -7.41 -0.82
CA ASP A 111 21.63 -7.61 -0.60
C ASP A 111 21.94 -8.52 0.59
N GLU A 112 21.21 -8.36 1.71
CA GLU A 112 21.33 -9.26 2.86
C GLU A 112 20.94 -10.70 2.52
N ALA A 113 19.86 -10.88 1.76
CA ALA A 113 19.41 -12.20 1.32
C ALA A 113 20.43 -12.88 0.38
N LEU A 114 20.98 -12.11 -0.57
CA LEU A 114 21.99 -12.61 -1.53
C LEU A 114 23.34 -12.92 -0.86
N ALA A 115 23.64 -12.32 0.29
CA ALA A 115 24.85 -12.62 1.05
C ALA A 115 24.83 -14.03 1.68
N ASN A 116 23.67 -14.71 1.71
CA ASN A 116 23.52 -16.06 2.22
C ASN A 116 22.97 -17.03 1.15
N PRO A 117 23.78 -17.41 0.15
CA PRO A 117 23.30 -18.15 -1.03
C PRO A 117 22.78 -19.57 -0.71
N ASP A 118 23.08 -20.11 0.48
CA ASP A 118 22.67 -21.45 0.89
C ASP A 118 21.24 -21.49 1.48
N ARG A 119 20.61 -20.31 1.71
CA ARG A 119 19.24 -20.21 2.22
C ARG A 119 18.33 -19.54 1.19
N PRO A 120 17.15 -20.11 0.91
CA PRO A 120 16.16 -19.42 0.09
C PRO A 120 15.58 -18.24 0.87
N TRP A 121 15.02 -17.26 0.17
CA TRP A 121 14.50 -16.05 0.80
C TRP A 121 13.13 -15.66 0.26
N MET A 122 12.37 -14.95 1.08
CA MET A 122 11.11 -14.29 0.71
C MET A 122 11.24 -12.82 1.07
N LEU A 123 11.20 -11.94 0.07
CA LEU A 123 11.16 -10.49 0.27
C LEU A 123 9.79 -9.95 -0.17
N THR A 124 9.03 -9.41 0.78
CA THR A 124 7.76 -8.73 0.48
C THR A 124 7.96 -7.23 0.49
N ILE A 125 7.52 -6.56 -0.59
CA ILE A 125 7.65 -5.11 -0.76
C ILE A 125 6.24 -4.55 -0.94
N ALA A 126 5.78 -3.76 0.02
CA ALA A 126 4.43 -3.23 0.11
C ALA A 126 4.45 -1.69 0.15
N PRO A 127 4.73 -1.02 -0.99
CA PRO A 127 4.71 0.43 -1.03
C PRO A 127 3.29 0.96 -0.76
N ASN A 128 3.19 2.13 -0.14
CA ASN A 128 1.90 2.82 0.03
C ASN A 128 1.40 3.45 -1.28
N ALA A 129 2.28 3.71 -2.25
CA ALA A 129 1.89 4.19 -3.58
C ALA A 129 1.06 3.15 -4.34
N PRO A 130 -0.01 3.53 -5.09
CA PRO A 130 -0.50 4.88 -5.37
C PRO A 130 -1.72 5.27 -4.51
N HIS A 131 -1.73 4.92 -3.22
CA HIS A 131 -2.82 5.29 -2.32
C HIS A 131 -2.96 6.82 -2.18
N SER A 132 -4.15 7.31 -1.85
CA SER A 132 -4.38 8.71 -1.47
C SER A 132 -3.35 9.16 -0.41
N ASN A 133 -2.85 10.39 -0.53
CA ASN A 133 -2.08 10.99 0.55
C ASN A 133 -3.02 11.22 1.73
N GLY A 134 -2.52 11.11 2.95
CA GLY A 134 -3.37 11.28 4.11
C GLY A 134 -2.64 11.17 5.43
N SER A 135 -3.31 11.63 6.48
CA SER A 135 -2.89 11.43 7.85
C SER A 135 -4.04 11.72 8.80
N GLN A 136 -3.85 11.35 10.06
CA GLN A 136 -4.59 11.94 11.15
C GLN A 136 -3.99 13.30 11.55
N ASP A 137 -4.85 14.27 11.80
CA ASP A 137 -4.53 15.55 12.42
C ASP A 137 -4.27 15.31 13.92
N ALA A 138 -3.09 15.70 14.39
CA ALA A 138 -2.65 15.43 15.76
C ALA A 138 -3.39 16.27 16.82
N VAL A 139 -4.05 17.37 16.43
CA VAL A 139 -4.74 18.30 17.32
C VAL A 139 -6.23 17.97 17.41
N THR A 140 -6.87 17.73 16.27
CA THR A 140 -8.31 17.49 16.16
C THR A 140 -8.66 16.01 16.14
N GLY A 141 -7.69 15.12 15.84
CA GLY A 141 -7.92 13.69 15.62
C GLY A 141 -8.61 13.38 14.28
N ALA A 142 -8.92 14.39 13.46
CA ALA A 142 -9.59 14.22 12.18
C ALA A 142 -8.66 13.53 11.17
N THR A 143 -9.20 12.62 10.38
CA THR A 143 -8.45 12.04 9.25
C THR A 143 -8.67 12.89 8.01
N TRP A 144 -7.60 13.21 7.30
CA TRP A 144 -7.68 13.87 5.99
C TRP A 144 -7.07 12.98 4.92
N PHE A 145 -7.63 13.07 3.71
CA PHE A 145 -7.11 12.44 2.51
C PHE A 145 -7.07 13.46 1.36
N GLY A 146 -6.09 13.32 0.49
CA GLY A 146 -5.93 14.11 -0.72
C GLY A 146 -5.26 13.32 -1.84
N GLU A 147 -4.91 14.02 -2.91
CA GLU A 147 -4.21 13.43 -4.05
C GLU A 147 -2.90 12.76 -3.57
N PRO A 148 -2.53 11.60 -4.12
CA PRO A 148 -1.21 11.04 -3.90
C PRO A 148 -0.15 12.06 -4.29
N GLU A 149 0.91 12.14 -3.49
CA GLU A 149 2.09 12.89 -3.92
C GLU A 149 2.99 11.97 -4.75
N TYR A 150 3.78 12.56 -5.64
CA TYR A 150 4.67 11.85 -6.54
C TYR A 150 6.08 12.44 -6.50
N ALA A 151 7.06 11.71 -7.00
CA ALA A 151 8.42 12.21 -7.09
C ALA A 151 8.51 13.37 -8.10
N PRO A 152 9.31 14.43 -7.85
CA PRO A 152 9.32 15.60 -8.73
C PRO A 152 9.77 15.27 -10.16
N ARG A 153 10.58 14.22 -10.31
CA ARG A 153 11.01 13.67 -11.61
C ARG A 153 9.85 13.19 -12.50
N HIS A 154 8.68 12.89 -11.92
CA HIS A 154 7.50 12.42 -12.65
C HIS A 154 6.46 13.51 -12.91
N ALA A 155 6.72 14.76 -12.49
CA ALA A 155 5.74 15.86 -12.57
C ALA A 155 5.24 16.15 -14.00
N GLN A 156 6.04 15.82 -15.01
CA GLN A 156 5.70 16.09 -16.41
C GLN A 156 5.02 14.91 -17.12
N LEU A 157 4.86 13.77 -16.44
CA LEU A 157 4.22 12.58 -17.00
C LEU A 157 2.68 12.69 -16.94
N PHE A 158 2.03 12.00 -17.89
CA PHE A 158 0.58 11.80 -17.95
C PHE A 158 -0.28 13.08 -18.00
N LYS A 159 0.28 14.24 -18.37
CA LYS A 159 -0.45 15.54 -18.34
C LYS A 159 -1.79 15.52 -19.07
N ASP A 160 -1.83 14.83 -20.21
CA ASP A 160 -3.01 14.77 -21.07
C ASP A 160 -3.90 13.54 -20.78
N TYR A 161 -3.52 12.73 -19.79
CA TYR A 161 -4.32 11.57 -19.40
C TYR A 161 -5.63 12.02 -18.77
N LYS A 162 -6.71 11.37 -19.20
CA LYS A 162 -8.04 11.47 -18.62
C LYS A 162 -8.52 10.07 -18.26
N ILE A 163 -9.24 9.94 -17.17
CA ILE A 163 -9.83 8.64 -16.82
C ILE A 163 -10.80 8.18 -17.93
N PRO A 164 -10.94 6.87 -18.17
CA PRO A 164 -11.89 6.36 -19.14
C PRO A 164 -13.30 6.90 -18.89
N ARG A 165 -13.95 7.35 -19.97
CA ARG A 165 -15.34 7.87 -19.96
C ARG A 165 -16.27 6.82 -20.57
N ASP A 166 -16.29 5.63 -19.98
CA ASP A 166 -17.13 4.52 -20.43
C ASP A 166 -18.61 4.69 -20.01
N GLU A 167 -19.42 3.66 -20.20
CA GLU A 167 -20.87 3.71 -19.93
C GLU A 167 -21.21 3.85 -18.44
N SER A 168 -20.29 3.51 -17.53
CA SER A 168 -20.50 3.65 -16.08
C SER A 168 -20.05 5.02 -15.56
N PHE A 169 -19.21 5.74 -16.33
CA PHE A 169 -18.70 7.05 -15.96
C PHE A 169 -19.81 8.07 -15.65
N ASN A 170 -19.75 8.63 -14.45
CA ASN A 170 -20.68 9.65 -13.93
C ASN A 170 -22.16 9.29 -14.03
N LYS A 171 -22.49 7.99 -13.99
CA LYS A 171 -23.85 7.48 -14.18
C LYS A 171 -24.46 6.94 -12.89
N ILE A 172 -25.55 7.53 -12.43
CA ILE A 172 -26.30 7.03 -11.27
C ILE A 172 -26.82 5.62 -11.56
N ILE A 173 -26.74 4.75 -10.56
CA ILE A 173 -27.22 3.37 -10.63
C ILE A 173 -28.74 3.37 -10.37
N ASP A 174 -29.53 2.91 -11.33
CA ASP A 174 -30.97 2.74 -11.13
C ASP A 174 -31.24 1.65 -10.09
N GLY A 175 -32.11 1.92 -9.13
CA GLY A 175 -32.40 1.03 -8.02
C GLY A 175 -31.26 0.85 -7.00
N ALA A 176 -30.25 1.75 -6.97
CA ALA A 176 -29.24 1.71 -5.91
C ALA A 176 -29.86 1.87 -4.52
N VAL A 177 -29.18 1.36 -3.50
CA VAL A 177 -29.61 1.41 -2.10
C VAL A 177 -28.54 2.01 -1.21
N GLY A 178 -28.94 2.46 -0.02
CA GLY A 178 -28.04 3.11 0.93
C GLY A 178 -27.49 4.42 0.37
N TRP A 179 -26.27 4.77 0.78
CA TRP A 179 -25.65 6.07 0.44
C TRP A 179 -25.43 6.28 -1.06
N VAL A 180 -25.36 5.21 -1.86
CA VAL A 180 -25.15 5.29 -3.32
C VAL A 180 -26.41 5.82 -4.02
N ALA A 181 -27.60 5.62 -3.45
CA ALA A 181 -28.86 6.05 -4.04
C ALA A 181 -28.99 7.58 -4.11
N ASP A 182 -28.32 8.28 -3.19
CA ASP A 182 -28.40 9.73 -3.02
C ASP A 182 -27.22 10.48 -3.66
N LEU A 183 -26.35 9.78 -4.40
CA LEU A 183 -25.20 10.41 -5.04
C LEU A 183 -25.63 11.33 -6.19
N PRO A 184 -25.25 12.62 -6.16
CA PRO A 184 -25.40 13.48 -7.34
C PRO A 184 -24.40 13.05 -8.42
N THR A 185 -24.71 13.36 -9.67
CA THR A 185 -23.70 13.33 -10.73
C THR A 185 -22.61 14.36 -10.46
N LEU A 186 -21.38 14.00 -10.79
CA LEU A 186 -20.20 14.85 -10.72
C LEU A 186 -20.33 16.07 -11.65
N THR A 187 -19.97 17.22 -11.12
CA THR A 187 -19.79 18.49 -11.84
C THR A 187 -18.52 18.48 -12.68
N GLU A 188 -18.38 19.42 -13.62
CA GLU A 188 -17.16 19.54 -14.42
C GLU A 188 -15.91 19.80 -13.57
N GLU A 189 -16.04 20.54 -12.46
CA GLU A 189 -14.96 20.76 -11.50
C GLU A 189 -14.51 19.46 -10.85
N GLU A 190 -15.45 18.63 -10.37
CA GLU A 190 -15.16 17.32 -9.80
C GLU A 190 -14.56 16.37 -10.85
N ILE A 191 -15.04 16.42 -12.08
CA ILE A 191 -14.49 15.62 -13.19
C ILE A 191 -13.02 16.00 -13.48
N ASN A 192 -12.71 17.30 -13.45
CA ASN A 192 -11.33 17.78 -13.61
C ASN A 192 -10.45 17.39 -12.42
N TYR A 193 -11.01 17.43 -11.20
CA TYR A 193 -10.34 16.99 -9.98
C TYR A 193 -9.96 15.51 -10.05
N ILE A 194 -10.89 14.61 -10.38
CA ILE A 194 -10.60 13.17 -10.44
C ILE A 194 -9.64 12.82 -11.58
N ASP A 195 -9.63 13.60 -12.66
CA ASP A 195 -8.60 13.48 -13.70
C ASP A 195 -7.21 13.80 -13.16
N GLU A 196 -7.06 14.90 -12.41
CA GLU A 196 -5.78 15.22 -11.76
C GLU A 196 -5.41 14.19 -10.70
N PHE A 197 -6.37 13.74 -9.89
CA PHE A 197 -6.17 12.70 -8.89
C PHE A 197 -5.59 11.44 -9.53
N GLN A 198 -6.14 10.99 -10.66
CA GLN A 198 -5.62 9.83 -11.38
C GLN A 198 -4.24 10.09 -11.98
N ARG A 199 -3.96 11.30 -12.50
CA ARG A 199 -2.61 11.65 -12.96
C ARG A 199 -1.60 11.59 -11.82
N CYS A 200 -1.94 12.09 -10.64
CA CYS A 200 -1.13 11.96 -9.44
C CYS A 200 -0.87 10.50 -9.06
N ARG A 201 -1.90 9.64 -9.11
CA ARG A 201 -1.75 8.18 -8.91
C ARG A 201 -0.78 7.55 -9.91
N LEU A 202 -0.91 7.86 -11.20
CA LEU A 202 -0.04 7.33 -12.25
C LEU A 202 1.41 7.80 -12.07
N ARG A 203 1.63 9.07 -11.71
CA ARG A 203 2.96 9.61 -11.42
C ARG A 203 3.59 8.95 -10.20
N ALA A 204 2.80 8.71 -9.13
CA ALA A 204 3.29 8.00 -7.96
C ALA A 204 3.65 6.54 -8.29
N LEU A 205 2.86 5.88 -9.16
CA LEU A 205 3.09 4.52 -9.62
C LEU A 205 4.38 4.38 -10.46
N GLN A 206 4.79 5.44 -11.18
CA GLN A 206 6.04 5.40 -11.96
C GLN A 206 7.27 5.12 -11.08
N ALA A 207 7.29 5.60 -9.82
CA ALA A 207 8.37 5.28 -8.89
C ALA A 207 8.33 3.82 -8.43
N VAL A 208 7.15 3.19 -8.37
CA VAL A 208 7.01 1.76 -8.09
C VAL A 208 7.53 0.94 -9.27
N ASP A 209 7.22 1.35 -10.50
CA ASP A 209 7.73 0.73 -11.73
C ASP A 209 9.28 0.79 -11.80
N GLU A 210 9.87 1.94 -11.48
CA GLU A 210 11.33 2.10 -11.37
C GLU A 210 11.94 1.15 -10.31
N MET A 211 11.31 1.05 -9.13
CA MET A 211 11.73 0.12 -8.08
C MET A 211 11.69 -1.34 -8.56
N ILE A 212 10.65 -1.73 -9.30
CA ILE A 212 10.55 -3.08 -9.89
C ILE A 212 11.68 -3.29 -10.89
N GLY A 213 11.94 -2.33 -11.78
CA GLY A 213 13.04 -2.40 -12.73
C GLY A 213 14.40 -2.64 -12.06
N GLU A 214 14.71 -1.87 -11.01
CA GLU A 214 15.96 -2.00 -10.25
C GLU A 214 16.07 -3.35 -9.51
N LEU A 215 14.95 -3.90 -9.01
CA LEU A 215 14.92 -5.24 -8.41
C LEU A 215 15.24 -6.32 -9.44
N PHE A 216 14.60 -6.28 -10.61
CA PHE A 216 14.88 -7.23 -11.69
C PHE A 216 16.32 -7.14 -12.15
N GLU A 217 16.85 -5.92 -12.33
CA GLU A 217 18.23 -5.70 -12.71
C GLU A 217 19.20 -6.28 -11.67
N LYS A 218 18.93 -6.10 -10.37
CA LYS A 218 19.76 -6.67 -9.30
C LYS A 218 19.69 -8.19 -9.27
N LEU A 219 18.51 -8.80 -9.44
CA LEU A 219 18.34 -10.26 -9.49
C LEU A 219 19.06 -10.88 -10.70
N ASP A 220 18.98 -10.22 -11.86
CA ASP A 220 19.65 -10.66 -13.09
C ASP A 220 21.18 -10.57 -12.94
N LYS A 221 21.69 -9.44 -12.44
CA LYS A 221 23.12 -9.26 -12.13
C LYS A 221 23.66 -10.27 -11.13
N ALA A 222 22.84 -10.67 -10.14
CA ALA A 222 23.19 -11.70 -9.18
C ALA A 222 23.07 -13.13 -9.74
N GLY A 223 22.51 -13.30 -10.95
CA GLY A 223 22.35 -14.61 -11.59
C GLY A 223 21.26 -15.48 -10.97
N VAL A 224 20.37 -14.92 -10.14
CA VAL A 224 19.34 -15.67 -9.40
C VAL A 224 17.93 -15.51 -9.96
N LEU A 225 17.74 -14.67 -10.98
CA LEU A 225 16.42 -14.37 -11.55
C LEU A 225 15.68 -15.64 -12.00
N ASN A 226 16.36 -16.60 -12.63
CA ASN A 226 15.77 -17.86 -13.08
C ASN A 226 15.35 -18.80 -11.93
N ASN A 227 15.77 -18.51 -10.70
CA ASN A 227 15.43 -19.26 -9.49
C ASN A 227 14.61 -18.40 -8.51
N THR A 228 14.00 -17.30 -8.98
CA THR A 228 13.19 -16.40 -8.17
C THR A 228 11.78 -16.33 -8.73
N TYR A 229 10.80 -16.65 -7.88
CA TYR A 229 9.39 -16.44 -8.20
C TYR A 229 8.98 -15.04 -7.79
N ILE A 230 8.40 -14.29 -8.73
CA ILE A 230 7.98 -12.90 -8.52
C ILE A 230 6.46 -12.84 -8.67
N PHE A 231 5.79 -12.34 -7.64
CA PHE A 231 4.34 -12.20 -7.59
C PHE A 231 3.99 -10.72 -7.48
N PHE A 232 3.11 -10.25 -8.37
CA PHE A 232 2.52 -8.93 -8.29
C PHE A 232 1.06 -9.05 -7.87
N SER A 233 0.67 -8.30 -6.85
CA SER A 233 -0.70 -8.24 -6.37
C SER A 233 -1.00 -6.87 -5.79
N THR A 234 -2.28 -6.56 -5.65
CA THR A 234 -2.79 -5.42 -4.89
C THR A 234 -3.72 -5.90 -3.78
N ASP A 235 -4.02 -5.04 -2.82
CA ASP A 235 -4.96 -5.30 -1.72
C ASP A 235 -6.43 -5.24 -2.18
N ASN A 236 -6.74 -4.41 -3.17
CA ASN A 236 -8.07 -4.21 -3.73
C ASN A 236 -8.00 -3.40 -5.04
N GLY A 237 -9.09 -3.37 -5.81
CA GLY A 237 -9.25 -2.39 -6.90
C GLY A 237 -9.62 -0.99 -6.41
N TYR A 238 -9.78 -0.04 -7.33
CA TYR A 238 -10.00 1.38 -7.03
C TYR A 238 -11.00 1.98 -8.02
N HIS A 239 -12.00 2.69 -7.51
CA HIS A 239 -12.97 3.40 -8.35
C HIS A 239 -12.65 4.88 -8.43
N ILE A 240 -12.91 5.48 -9.59
CA ILE A 240 -12.70 6.90 -9.84
C ILE A 240 -13.63 7.37 -10.96
N GLY A 241 -14.72 8.04 -10.60
CA GLY A 241 -15.70 8.60 -11.54
C GLY A 241 -16.77 7.62 -12.03
N GLN A 242 -16.52 6.30 -11.99
CA GLN A 242 -17.58 5.32 -12.27
C GLN A 242 -18.71 5.49 -11.26
N HIS A 243 -19.94 5.43 -11.75
CA HIS A 243 -21.16 5.60 -10.98
C HIS A 243 -21.25 6.90 -10.17
N ALA A 244 -20.64 7.98 -10.69
CA ALA A 244 -20.51 9.27 -10.02
C ALA A 244 -19.76 9.21 -8.68
N MET A 245 -18.99 8.14 -8.44
CA MET A 245 -18.22 7.98 -7.21
C MET A 245 -16.91 8.77 -7.27
N GLN A 246 -16.61 9.45 -6.17
CA GLN A 246 -15.31 10.09 -5.93
C GLN A 246 -14.20 9.02 -5.80
N PRO A 247 -12.90 9.39 -5.92
CA PRO A 247 -11.79 8.45 -5.83
C PRO A 247 -11.82 7.62 -4.53
N GLY A 248 -11.88 6.30 -4.64
CA GLY A 248 -12.12 5.47 -3.45
C GLY A 248 -12.00 3.96 -3.62
N LYS A 249 -12.21 3.28 -2.49
CA LYS A 249 -12.25 1.81 -2.33
C LYS A 249 -13.60 1.40 -1.70
N ASN A 250 -13.83 0.11 -1.46
CA ASN A 250 -14.99 -0.44 -0.71
C ASN A 250 -16.33 -0.52 -1.46
N CYS A 251 -16.34 -0.53 -2.79
CA CYS A 251 -17.57 -0.74 -3.57
C CYS A 251 -17.51 -2.10 -4.30
N GLY A 252 -18.55 -2.92 -4.15
CA GLY A 252 -18.59 -4.31 -4.63
C GLY A 252 -18.92 -4.50 -6.12
N TYR A 253 -18.81 -3.45 -6.94
CA TYR A 253 -19.09 -3.55 -8.37
C TYR A 253 -17.90 -4.18 -9.10
N GLY A 254 -18.15 -5.03 -10.09
CA GLY A 254 -17.13 -5.86 -10.74
C GLY A 254 -15.96 -5.07 -11.35
N GLU A 255 -16.23 -3.82 -11.76
CA GLU A 255 -15.25 -2.85 -12.26
C GLU A 255 -14.23 -2.41 -11.18
N PHE A 256 -14.55 -2.61 -9.90
CA PHE A 256 -13.74 -2.17 -8.74
C PHE A 256 -13.01 -3.32 -8.05
N VAL A 257 -13.22 -4.56 -8.50
CA VAL A 257 -12.61 -5.77 -7.95
C VAL A 257 -11.41 -6.23 -8.80
N ARG A 258 -11.27 -5.73 -10.02
CA ARG A 258 -10.14 -6.02 -10.92
C ARG A 258 -9.23 -4.79 -11.00
N SER A 259 -7.97 -4.99 -10.65
CA SER A 259 -6.86 -4.04 -10.83
C SER A 259 -6.17 -4.24 -12.17
#